data_AF-A0A968SY04-F1
#
_entry.id   AF-A0A968SY04-F1
#
_cell.length_a   1.000
_cell.length_b   1.000
_cell.length_c   1.000
_cell.angle_alpha   90.00
_cell.angle_beta   90.00
_cell.angle_gamma   90.00
#
_symmetry.space_group_name_H-M   'P 1'
#
loop_
_entity.id
_entity.type
_entity.pdbx_description
1 polymer ?
#
loop_
_entity_poly.entity_id
_entity_poly.type
_entity_poly.pdbx_seq_one_letter_code
_entity_poly.pdbx_strand_id
1 'polypeptide(L)'
;MLAALAIAYVLAMFAMSLVAQRRIRDVEDFVVAGRRLPLWMAGPTVLATWYGAGVLLTAADEVHRVGLSASLLDPIGAGMCLLIAGVVYARPLWRLKLTTLPDLFRLRYGATAEVLAGLFMVPTYFGWIAAQFMALGTVLQATFSIPLESAVLLVALVGTGYTLIGGMWSVTVTDVLQMTLVALGLSILMGAVFHHVGGAPSRLGSGR
;
A
#
# COMPACT_ATOMS: atom_id res chain seq x y z
N MET A 1 -12.20 23.78 1.66
CA MET A 1 -10.95 23.46 2.39
C MET A 1 -10.44 22.05 2.08
N LEU A 2 -11.20 20.98 2.37
CA LEU A 2 -10.77 19.59 2.13
C LEU A 2 -10.39 19.28 0.67
N ALA A 3 -11.18 19.75 -0.30
CA ALA A 3 -10.89 19.54 -1.72
C ALA A 3 -9.56 20.18 -2.15
N ALA A 4 -9.26 21.38 -1.65
CA ALA A 4 -7.99 22.06 -1.94
C ALA A 4 -6.79 21.31 -1.36
N LEU A 5 -6.93 20.75 -0.15
CA LEU A 5 -5.90 19.92 0.47
C LEU A 5 -5.68 18.61 -0.28
N ALA A 6 -6.76 17.96 -0.76
CA ALA A 6 -6.68 16.77 -1.60
C ALA A 6 -5.98 17.05 -2.93
N ILE A 7 -6.30 18.17 -3.59
CA ILE A 7 -5.63 18.60 -4.82
C ILE A 7 -4.15 18.88 -4.55
N ALA A 8 -3.82 19.59 -3.46
CA ALA A 8 -2.44 19.87 -3.09
C ALA A 8 -1.64 18.58 -2.82
N TYR A 9 -2.26 17.60 -2.16
CA TYR A 9 -1.68 16.27 -1.94
C TYR A 9 -1.40 15.54 -3.26
N VAL A 10 -2.36 15.52 -4.19
CA VAL A 10 -2.17 14.91 -5.51
C VAL A 10 -1.05 15.61 -6.29
N LEU A 11 -1.02 16.94 -6.28
CA LEU A 11 0.06 17.71 -6.92
C LEU A 11 1.43 17.42 -6.28
N ALA A 12 1.50 17.28 -4.97
CA ALA A 12 2.72 16.89 -4.28
C ALA A 12 3.19 15.48 -4.67
N MET A 13 2.27 14.52 -4.81
CA MET A 13 2.58 13.17 -5.32
C MET A 13 3.20 13.25 -6.72
N PHE A 14 2.54 13.93 -7.65
CA PHE A 14 3.05 14.10 -9.02
C PHE A 14 4.40 14.83 -9.06
N ALA A 15 4.58 15.87 -8.25
CA ALA A 15 5.84 16.60 -8.17
C ALA A 15 6.98 15.68 -7.69
N MET A 16 6.75 14.87 -6.66
CA MET A 16 7.74 13.89 -6.19
C MET A 16 8.04 12.83 -7.25
N SER A 17 7.03 12.34 -7.97
CA SER A 17 7.22 11.40 -9.07
C SER A 17 8.06 11.97 -10.20
N LEU A 18 7.83 13.22 -10.59
CA LEU A 18 8.63 13.91 -11.61
C LEU A 18 10.08 14.13 -11.18
N VAL A 19 10.32 14.41 -9.89
CA VAL A 19 11.68 14.51 -9.35
C VAL A 19 12.36 13.13 -9.33
N ALA A 20 11.63 12.09 -8.94
CA ALA A 20 12.11 10.71 -8.91
C ALA A 20 12.44 10.17 -10.32
N GLN A 21 11.67 10.57 -11.34
CA GLN A 21 11.93 10.19 -12.74
C GLN A 21 13.36 10.55 -13.20
N ARG A 22 13.94 11.64 -12.68
CA ARG A 22 15.33 12.04 -13.00
C ARG A 22 16.38 11.02 -12.56
N ARG A 23 16.03 10.07 -11.70
CA ARG A 23 16.91 8.98 -11.23
C ARG A 23 16.89 7.77 -12.17
N ILE A 24 15.95 7.68 -13.11
CA ILE A 24 15.75 6.52 -13.97
C ILE A 24 16.57 6.69 -15.24
N ARG A 25 17.52 5.78 -15.48
CA ARG A 25 18.34 5.76 -16.71
C ARG A 25 18.12 4.52 -17.56
N ASP A 26 17.76 3.41 -16.92
CA ASP A 26 17.52 2.13 -17.55
C ASP A 26 16.29 1.41 -16.96
N VAL A 27 15.99 0.22 -17.51
CA VAL A 27 14.84 -0.60 -17.08
C VAL A 27 15.05 -1.15 -15.67
N GLU A 28 16.30 -1.40 -15.25
CA GLU A 28 16.60 -1.88 -13.90
C GLU A 28 16.32 -0.79 -12.86
N ASP A 29 16.65 0.47 -13.15
CA ASP A 29 16.28 1.63 -12.35
C ASP A 29 14.76 1.83 -12.28
N PHE A 30 14.05 1.53 -13.37
CA PHE A 30 12.59 1.66 -13.39
C PHE A 30 11.90 0.59 -12.54
N VAL A 31 12.29 -0.68 -12.70
CA VAL A 31 11.58 -1.82 -12.08
C VAL A 31 12.06 -2.11 -10.66
N VAL A 32 13.37 -1.99 -10.38
CA VAL A 32 13.96 -2.36 -9.09
C VAL A 32 14.76 -1.23 -8.43
N ALA A 33 14.62 0.01 -8.92
CA ALA A 33 15.33 1.19 -8.39
C ALA A 33 16.86 0.99 -8.33
N GLY A 34 17.41 0.24 -9.31
CA GLY A 34 18.83 -0.06 -9.41
C GLY A 34 19.37 -0.86 -8.22
N ARG A 35 18.49 -1.49 -7.43
CA ARG A 35 18.80 -2.24 -6.19
C ARG A 35 19.52 -1.40 -5.14
N ARG A 36 19.23 -0.09 -5.11
CA ARG A 36 19.88 0.90 -4.21
C ARG A 36 18.95 1.47 -3.15
N LEU A 37 17.76 0.88 -2.99
CA LEU A 37 16.79 1.36 -2.00
C LEU A 37 17.30 1.10 -0.58
N PRO A 38 17.43 2.15 0.25
CA PRO A 38 17.80 1.99 1.64
C PRO A 38 16.63 1.38 2.44
N LEU A 39 16.94 0.70 3.55
CA LEU A 39 15.95 -0.03 4.34
C LEU A 39 14.80 0.86 4.85
N TRP A 40 15.11 2.11 5.20
CA TRP A 40 14.12 3.08 5.68
C TRP A 40 13.10 3.49 4.61
N MET A 41 13.42 3.30 3.32
CA MET A 41 12.50 3.49 2.21
C MET A 41 11.78 2.19 1.86
N ALA A 42 12.50 1.07 1.81
CA ALA A 42 11.94 -0.23 1.45
C ALA A 42 10.91 -0.76 2.47
N GLY A 43 11.14 -0.55 3.77
CA GLY A 43 10.24 -1.01 4.83
C GLY A 43 8.83 -0.41 4.72
N PRO A 44 8.68 0.92 4.71
CA PRO A 44 7.39 1.58 4.51
C PRO A 44 6.69 1.18 3.21
N THR A 45 7.41 0.95 2.12
CA THR A 45 6.82 0.47 0.84
C THR A 45 6.25 -0.94 0.93
N VAL A 46 6.95 -1.85 1.59
CA VAL A 46 6.41 -3.21 1.83
C VAL A 46 5.16 -3.12 2.70
N LEU A 47 5.17 -2.26 3.72
CA LEU A 47 3.99 -2.01 4.54
C LEU A 47 2.86 -1.35 3.74
N ALA A 48 3.16 -0.38 2.86
CA ALA A 48 2.20 0.31 2.00
C ALA A 48 1.53 -0.61 0.98
N THR A 49 2.29 -1.56 0.45
CA THR A 49 1.74 -2.57 -0.46
C THR A 49 0.72 -3.46 0.24
N TRP A 50 0.92 -3.74 1.53
CA TRP A 50 0.01 -4.57 2.32
C TRP A 50 -1.16 -3.79 2.90
N TYR A 51 -0.88 -2.65 3.54
CA TYR A 51 -1.84 -1.75 4.16
C TYR A 51 -2.39 -0.74 3.14
N GLY A 52 -3.16 -1.26 2.19
CA GLY A 52 -3.92 -0.44 1.26
C GLY A 52 -5.21 0.15 1.87
N ALA A 53 -5.86 1.03 1.12
CA ALA A 53 -7.13 1.65 1.50
C ALA A 53 -8.24 0.63 1.78
N GLY A 54 -8.30 -0.46 1.02
CA GLY A 54 -9.28 -1.53 1.22
C GLY A 54 -9.15 -2.18 2.60
N VAL A 55 -7.92 -2.51 2.99
CA VAL A 55 -7.64 -3.13 4.30
C VAL A 55 -7.99 -2.17 5.43
N LEU A 56 -7.66 -0.89 5.32
CA LEU A 56 -8.00 0.11 6.32
C LEU A 56 -9.53 0.27 6.51
N LEU A 57 -10.29 0.30 5.42
CA LEU A 57 -11.75 0.40 5.48
C LEU A 57 -12.37 -0.88 6.06
N THR A 58 -11.94 -2.05 5.61
CA THR A 58 -12.45 -3.33 6.11
C THR A 58 -12.11 -3.52 7.59
N ALA A 59 -10.89 -3.19 8.02
CA ALA A 59 -10.51 -3.26 9.42
C ALA A 59 -11.35 -2.31 10.29
N ALA A 60 -11.64 -1.10 9.81
CA ALA A 60 -12.51 -0.17 10.54
C ALA A 60 -13.95 -0.70 10.69
N ASP A 61 -14.52 -1.28 9.62
CA ASP A 61 -15.86 -1.89 9.66
C ASP A 61 -15.91 -3.11 10.59
N GLU A 62 -14.88 -3.95 10.54
CA GLU A 62 -14.80 -5.17 11.36
C GLU A 62 -14.65 -4.84 12.85
N VAL A 63 -13.80 -3.86 13.20
CA VAL A 63 -13.69 -3.38 14.59
C VAL A 63 -14.99 -2.77 15.07
N HIS A 64 -15.71 -2.04 14.20
CA HIS A 64 -17.02 -1.48 14.56
C HIS A 64 -18.04 -2.58 14.88
N ARG A 65 -18.01 -3.71 14.17
CA ARG A 65 -18.99 -4.81 14.32
C ARG A 65 -18.64 -5.82 15.42
N VAL A 66 -17.37 -6.23 15.51
CA VAL A 66 -16.92 -7.35 16.34
C VAL A 66 -16.06 -6.88 17.53
N GLY A 67 -15.60 -5.63 17.50
CA GLY A 67 -14.70 -5.06 18.49
C GLY A 67 -13.22 -5.27 18.17
N LEU A 68 -12.35 -4.79 19.05
CA LEU A 68 -10.90 -4.77 18.83
C LEU A 68 -10.29 -6.16 18.60
N SER A 69 -10.88 -7.22 19.15
CA SER A 69 -10.38 -8.59 19.06
C SER A 69 -10.28 -9.11 17.62
N ALA A 70 -11.17 -8.67 16.73
CA ALA A 70 -11.18 -9.11 15.33
C ALA A 70 -9.99 -8.54 14.54
N SER A 71 -9.58 -7.31 14.85
CA SER A 71 -8.47 -6.64 14.16
C SER A 71 -7.10 -7.03 14.70
N LEU A 72 -6.96 -7.91 15.69
CA LEU A 72 -5.61 -8.36 16.12
C LEU A 72 -4.89 -9.18 15.05
N LEU A 73 -5.62 -9.87 14.18
CA LEU A 73 -5.04 -10.77 13.19
C LEU A 73 -4.24 -10.02 12.11
N ASP A 74 -4.71 -8.83 11.71
CA ASP A 74 -4.07 -8.03 10.66
C ASP A 74 -2.69 -7.46 11.05
N PRO A 75 -2.52 -6.71 12.15
CA PRO A 75 -1.24 -6.17 12.58
C PRO A 75 -0.29 -7.25 13.08
N ILE A 76 -0.77 -8.23 13.85
CA ILE A 76 0.10 -9.24 14.44
C ILE A 76 0.38 -10.34 13.42
N GLY A 77 -0.65 -10.93 12.83
CA GLY A 77 -0.50 -12.03 11.87
C GLY A 77 0.22 -11.59 10.61
N ALA A 78 -0.31 -10.59 9.89
CA ALA A 78 0.31 -10.18 8.64
C ALA A 78 1.65 -9.46 8.86
N GLY A 79 1.77 -8.66 9.93
CA GLY A 79 3.04 -8.03 10.31
C GLY A 79 4.15 -9.05 10.60
N MET A 80 3.84 -10.09 11.39
CA MET A 80 4.80 -11.17 11.65
C MET A 80 5.16 -11.93 10.38
N CYS A 81 4.19 -12.24 9.52
CA CYS A 81 4.45 -12.89 8.24
C CYS A 81 5.41 -12.09 7.36
N LEU A 82 5.22 -10.78 7.25
CA LEU A 82 6.12 -9.89 6.50
C LEU A 82 7.52 -9.83 7.11
N LEU A 83 7.63 -9.77 8.44
CA LEU A 83 8.92 -9.79 9.13
C LEU A 83 9.66 -11.11 8.93
N ILE A 84 8.98 -12.24 9.11
CA ILE A 84 9.56 -13.58 8.89
C ILE A 84 9.98 -13.70 7.43
N ALA A 85 9.14 -13.28 6.49
CA ALA A 85 9.45 -13.34 5.07
C ALA A 85 10.68 -12.48 4.72
N GLY A 86 10.76 -11.28 5.30
CA GLY A 86 11.91 -10.38 5.17
C GLY A 86 13.21 -10.99 5.71
N VAL A 87 13.18 -11.62 6.88
CA VAL A 87 14.37 -12.21 7.50
C VAL A 87 14.81 -13.49 6.79
N VAL A 88 13.87 -14.37 6.44
CA VAL A 88 14.14 -15.71 5.91
C VAL A 88 14.38 -15.68 4.40
N TYR A 89 13.51 -15.03 3.62
CA TYR A 89 13.52 -15.13 2.17
C TYR A 89 14.19 -13.96 1.46
N ALA A 90 14.20 -12.75 2.03
CA ALA A 90 14.72 -11.58 1.31
C ALA A 90 16.21 -11.71 0.98
N ARG A 91 17.05 -12.21 1.91
CA ARG A 91 18.49 -12.37 1.68
C ARG A 91 18.82 -13.37 0.56
N PRO A 92 18.27 -14.60 0.54
CA PRO A 92 18.44 -15.51 -0.59
C PRO A 92 17.96 -14.94 -1.93
N LEU A 93 16.76 -14.36 -1.96
CA LEU A 93 16.17 -13.80 -3.18
C LEU A 93 17.00 -12.64 -3.74
N TRP A 94 17.50 -11.76 -2.87
CA TRP A 94 18.34 -10.62 -3.27
C TRP A 94 19.65 -11.06 -3.94
N ARG A 95 20.25 -12.16 -3.48
CA ARG A 95 21.50 -12.70 -4.06
C ARG A 95 21.31 -13.26 -5.46
N LEU A 96 20.10 -13.71 -5.81
CA LEU A 96 19.79 -14.27 -7.13
C LEU A 96 19.64 -13.18 -8.21
N LYS A 97 19.59 -11.89 -7.82
CA LYS A 97 19.42 -10.75 -8.74
C LYS A 97 18.28 -10.95 -9.74
N LEU A 98 17.18 -11.54 -9.27
CA LEU A 98 15.95 -11.70 -10.04
C LEU A 98 15.31 -10.33 -10.27
N THR A 99 14.59 -10.20 -11.39
CA THR A 99 13.79 -9.00 -11.69
C THR A 99 12.33 -9.26 -11.36
N THR A 100 11.87 -10.49 -11.59
CA THR A 100 10.51 -10.94 -11.29
C THR A 100 10.51 -12.19 -10.41
N LEU A 101 9.39 -12.46 -9.73
CA LEU A 101 9.20 -13.72 -9.00
C LEU A 101 9.13 -14.94 -9.93
N PRO A 102 8.48 -14.89 -11.12
CA PRO A 102 8.55 -15.96 -12.12
C PRO A 102 9.98 -16.40 -12.51
N ASP A 103 10.97 -15.49 -12.49
CA ASP A 103 12.37 -15.84 -12.78
C ASP A 103 12.92 -16.92 -11.81
N LEU A 104 12.41 -16.96 -10.56
CA LEU A 104 12.77 -18.00 -9.60
C LEU A 104 12.32 -19.38 -10.09
N PHE A 105 11.11 -19.47 -10.66
CA PHE A 105 10.58 -20.71 -11.22
C PHE A 105 11.37 -21.12 -12.46
N ARG A 106 11.86 -20.16 -13.25
CA ARG A 106 12.78 -20.44 -14.36
C ARG A 106 14.05 -21.15 -13.88
N LEU A 107 14.71 -20.60 -12.86
CA LEU A 107 15.96 -21.15 -12.34
C LEU A 107 15.79 -22.56 -11.77
N ARG A 108 14.62 -22.88 -11.23
CA ARG A 108 14.36 -24.16 -10.56
C ARG A 108 13.72 -25.21 -11.46
N TYR A 109 12.85 -24.80 -12.38
CA TYR A 109 11.95 -25.69 -13.13
C TYR A 109 11.94 -25.43 -14.66
N GLY A 110 12.68 -24.44 -15.15
CA GLY A 110 12.81 -24.12 -16.57
C GLY A 110 11.79 -23.12 -17.11
N ALA A 111 11.88 -22.79 -18.40
CA ALA A 111 11.14 -21.70 -19.03
C ALA A 111 9.62 -21.90 -19.03
N THR A 112 9.13 -23.14 -19.14
CA THR A 112 7.69 -23.41 -19.11
C THR A 112 7.07 -23.04 -17.77
N ALA A 113 7.78 -23.31 -16.67
CA ALA A 113 7.31 -22.96 -15.33
C ALA A 113 7.31 -21.45 -15.09
N GLU A 114 8.26 -20.71 -15.66
CA GLU A 114 8.29 -19.24 -15.64
C GLU A 114 7.02 -18.64 -16.26
N VAL A 115 6.66 -19.09 -17.47
CA VAL A 115 5.49 -18.60 -18.20
C VAL A 115 4.20 -18.94 -17.46
N LEU A 116 4.08 -20.18 -16.96
CA LEU A 116 2.90 -20.59 -16.19
C LEU A 116 2.77 -19.78 -14.89
N ALA A 117 3.86 -19.60 -14.14
CA ALA A 117 3.84 -18.80 -12.92
C ALA A 117 3.43 -17.36 -13.21
N GLY A 118 4.01 -16.73 -14.25
CA GLY A 118 3.61 -15.39 -14.68
C GLY A 118 2.13 -15.30 -15.06
N LEU A 119 1.62 -16.29 -15.80
CA LEU A 119 0.23 -16.34 -16.25
C LEU A 119 -0.78 -16.44 -15.10
N PHE A 120 -0.43 -17.10 -13.99
CA PHE A 120 -1.30 -17.16 -12.81
C PHE A 120 -1.12 -15.97 -11.86
N MET A 121 0.10 -15.45 -11.72
CA MET A 121 0.40 -14.36 -10.79
C MET A 121 -0.14 -13.02 -11.29
N VAL A 122 0.08 -12.67 -12.56
CA VAL A 122 -0.25 -11.34 -13.09
C VAL A 122 -1.76 -11.03 -13.03
N PRO A 123 -2.68 -11.92 -13.45
CA PRO A 123 -4.13 -11.66 -13.37
C PRO A 123 -4.63 -11.40 -11.95
N THR A 124 -4.04 -12.06 -10.95
CA THR A 124 -4.44 -11.93 -9.54
C THR A 124 -4.26 -10.50 -9.03
N TYR A 125 -3.24 -9.78 -9.51
CA TYR A 125 -2.99 -8.39 -9.11
C TYR A 125 -4.05 -7.41 -9.62
N PHE A 126 -4.71 -7.69 -10.74
CA PHE A 126 -5.80 -6.81 -11.22
C PHE A 126 -6.97 -6.79 -10.24
N GLY A 127 -7.34 -7.94 -9.67
CA GLY A 127 -8.38 -8.02 -8.65
C GLY A 127 -8.00 -7.24 -7.38
N TRP A 128 -6.74 -7.39 -6.95
CA TRP A 128 -6.22 -6.63 -5.81
C TRP A 128 -6.27 -5.12 -6.04
N ILE A 129 -5.73 -4.63 -7.18
CA ILE A 129 -5.71 -3.20 -7.51
C ILE A 129 -7.13 -2.65 -7.67
N ALA A 130 -8.03 -3.40 -8.32
CA ALA A 130 -9.42 -3.01 -8.47
C ALA A 130 -10.12 -2.81 -7.12
N ALA A 131 -9.88 -3.71 -6.15
CA ALA A 131 -10.41 -3.57 -4.80
C ALA A 131 -9.90 -2.29 -4.11
N GLN A 132 -8.62 -1.95 -4.29
CA GLN A 132 -8.04 -0.72 -3.72
C GLN A 132 -8.63 0.55 -4.37
N PHE A 133 -8.82 0.56 -5.69
CA PHE A 133 -9.44 1.69 -6.38
C PHE A 133 -10.92 1.87 -5.99
N MET A 134 -11.66 0.78 -5.83
CA MET A 134 -13.04 0.80 -5.33
C MET A 134 -13.12 1.33 -3.90
N ALA A 135 -12.20 0.92 -3.02
CA ALA A 135 -12.14 1.40 -1.64
C ALA A 135 -11.89 2.92 -1.58
N LEU A 136 -10.86 3.40 -2.26
CA LEU A 136 -10.56 4.84 -2.34
C LEU A 136 -11.68 5.64 -3.03
N GLY A 137 -12.26 5.09 -4.11
CA GLY A 137 -13.37 5.72 -4.82
C GLY A 137 -14.60 5.91 -3.94
N THR A 138 -14.93 4.92 -3.11
CA THR A 138 -16.02 5.01 -2.12
C THR A 138 -15.76 6.12 -1.10
N VAL A 139 -14.52 6.27 -0.62
CA VAL A 139 -14.15 7.36 0.29
C VAL A 139 -14.33 8.73 -0.38
N LEU A 140 -13.91 8.87 -1.64
CA LEU A 140 -14.09 10.13 -2.38
C LEU A 140 -15.57 10.43 -2.66
N GLN A 141 -16.37 9.43 -3.01
CA GLN A 141 -17.83 9.59 -3.16
C GLN A 141 -18.46 10.09 -1.87
N ALA A 142 -18.13 9.46 -0.73
CA ALA A 142 -18.67 9.86 0.57
C ALA A 142 -18.24 11.27 0.99
N THR A 143 -17.03 11.69 0.62
CA THR A 143 -16.44 12.96 1.07
C THR A 143 -16.84 14.15 0.17
N PHE A 144 -16.89 13.94 -1.15
CA PHE A 144 -17.09 15.01 -2.14
C PHE A 144 -18.41 14.89 -2.91
N SER A 145 -19.23 13.88 -2.61
CA SER A 145 -20.54 13.64 -3.24
C SER A 145 -20.48 13.51 -4.78
N ILE A 146 -19.35 13.05 -5.30
CA ILE A 146 -19.17 12.75 -6.73
C ILE A 146 -19.64 11.32 -7.06
N PRO A 147 -20.08 11.03 -8.30
CA PRO A 147 -20.46 9.68 -8.71
C PRO A 147 -19.30 8.68 -8.51
N LEU A 148 -19.62 7.46 -8.06
CA LEU A 148 -18.61 6.43 -7.76
C LEU A 148 -17.74 6.10 -8.97
N GLU A 149 -18.34 5.97 -10.16
CA GLU A 149 -17.61 5.69 -11.39
C GLU A 149 -16.54 6.75 -11.69
N SER A 150 -16.90 8.03 -11.54
CA SER A 150 -15.96 9.15 -11.74
C SER A 150 -14.88 9.18 -10.65
N ALA A 151 -15.24 8.85 -9.41
CA ALA A 151 -14.29 8.78 -8.29
C ALA A 151 -13.25 7.67 -8.49
N VAL A 152 -13.69 6.47 -8.88
CA VAL A 152 -12.82 5.33 -9.16
C VAL A 152 -11.91 5.62 -10.35
N LEU A 153 -12.46 6.21 -11.42
CA LEU A 153 -11.67 6.60 -12.60
C LEU A 153 -10.60 7.63 -12.23
N LEU A 154 -10.93 8.62 -11.40
CA LEU A 154 -9.97 9.62 -10.92
C LEU A 154 -8.83 8.97 -10.13
N VAL A 155 -9.15 8.06 -9.19
CA VAL A 155 -8.16 7.33 -8.40
C VAL A 155 -7.25 6.50 -9.30
N ALA A 156 -7.83 5.78 -10.27
CA ALA A 156 -7.08 4.97 -11.21
C ALA A 156 -6.12 5.81 -12.07
N LEU A 157 -6.60 6.95 -12.59
CA LEU A 157 -5.78 7.87 -13.40
C LEU A 157 -4.64 8.49 -12.61
N VAL A 158 -4.93 9.00 -11.41
CA VAL A 158 -3.92 9.61 -10.53
C VAL A 158 -2.89 8.57 -10.11
N GLY A 159 -3.35 7.44 -9.54
CA GLY A 159 -2.50 6.35 -9.04
C GLY A 159 -1.59 5.77 -10.11
N THR A 160 -2.16 5.47 -11.28
CA THR A 160 -1.40 4.92 -12.41
C THR A 160 -0.47 5.96 -13.00
N GLY A 161 -0.93 7.22 -13.15
CA GLY A 161 -0.17 8.28 -13.78
C GLY A 161 1.16 8.58 -13.07
N TYR A 162 1.13 8.81 -11.76
CA TYR A 162 2.37 9.13 -11.03
C TYR A 162 3.30 7.90 -10.94
N THR A 163 2.73 6.69 -10.90
CA THR A 163 3.50 5.42 -10.86
C THR A 163 4.23 5.17 -12.18
N LEU A 164 3.56 5.38 -13.32
CA LEU A 164 4.16 5.22 -14.64
C LEU A 164 5.27 6.23 -14.92
N ILE A 165 5.15 7.46 -14.39
CA ILE A 165 6.14 8.52 -14.61
C ILE A 165 7.47 8.20 -13.91
N GLY A 166 7.42 7.75 -12.65
CA GLY A 166 8.61 7.71 -11.80
C GLY A 166 9.04 6.32 -11.34
N GLY A 167 8.38 5.25 -11.77
CA GLY A 167 8.78 3.86 -11.50
C GLY A 167 8.96 3.54 -10.01
N MET A 168 9.80 2.54 -9.71
CA MET A 168 10.03 2.08 -8.34
C MET A 168 10.56 3.19 -7.41
N TRP A 169 11.39 4.12 -7.91
CA TRP A 169 11.87 5.26 -7.12
C TRP A 169 10.74 6.20 -6.69
N SER A 170 9.81 6.50 -7.59
CA SER A 170 8.64 7.31 -7.23
C SER A 170 7.78 6.61 -6.22
N VAL A 171 7.40 5.35 -6.49
CA VAL A 171 6.55 4.55 -5.59
C VAL A 171 7.13 4.55 -4.18
N THR A 172 8.43 4.26 -4.06
CA THR A 172 9.06 4.20 -2.75
C THR A 172 9.05 5.54 -2.00
N VAL A 173 9.28 6.66 -2.69
CA VAL A 173 9.25 7.99 -2.07
C VAL A 173 7.82 8.39 -1.69
N THR A 174 6.84 8.12 -2.57
CA THR A 174 5.43 8.41 -2.30
C THR A 174 4.92 7.57 -1.13
N ASP A 175 5.30 6.31 -1.05
CA ASP A 175 4.88 5.39 0.02
C ASP A 175 5.39 5.84 1.39
N VAL A 176 6.64 6.28 1.49
CA VAL A 176 7.19 6.81 2.75
C VAL A 176 6.36 8.00 3.23
N LEU A 177 6.01 8.93 2.33
CA LEU A 177 5.17 10.07 2.68
C LEU A 177 3.76 9.61 3.07
N GLN A 178 3.14 8.75 2.27
CA GLN A 178 1.80 8.22 2.48
C GLN A 178 1.68 7.50 3.83
N MET A 179 2.62 6.61 4.13
CA MET A 179 2.64 5.89 5.40
C MET A 179 2.86 6.80 6.59
N THR A 180 3.71 7.81 6.45
CA THR A 180 3.89 8.82 7.50
C THR A 180 2.61 9.61 7.74
N LEU A 181 1.93 10.03 6.67
CA LEU A 181 0.66 10.78 6.76
C LEU A 181 -0.45 9.93 7.37
N VAL A 182 -0.58 8.67 6.97
CA VAL A 182 -1.56 7.73 7.54
C VAL A 182 -1.27 7.50 9.03
N ALA A 183 -0.02 7.24 9.41
CA ALA A 183 0.36 7.03 10.81
C ALA A 183 0.05 8.25 11.69
N LEU A 184 0.38 9.46 11.23
CA LEU A 184 0.06 10.70 11.93
C LEU A 184 -1.45 10.95 11.99
N GLY A 185 -2.15 10.77 10.87
CA GLY A 185 -3.60 10.96 10.78
C GLY A 185 -4.37 10.04 11.72
N LEU A 186 -4.02 8.75 11.75
CA LEU A 186 -4.61 7.78 12.67
C LEU A 186 -4.27 8.08 14.13
N SER A 187 -3.05 8.52 14.43
CA SER A 187 -2.65 8.89 15.80
C SER A 187 -3.44 10.10 16.32
N ILE A 188 -3.62 11.12 15.48
CA ILE A 188 -4.43 12.30 15.81
C ILE A 188 -5.89 11.90 15.99
N LEU A 189 -6.44 11.09 15.08
CA LEU A 189 -7.81 10.61 15.15
C LEU A 189 -8.05 9.83 16.46
N MET A 190 -7.13 8.93 16.80
CA MET A 190 -7.18 8.17 18.05
C MET A 190 -7.20 9.10 19.27
N GLY A 191 -6.32 10.10 19.32
CA GLY A 191 -6.31 11.10 20.40
C GLY A 191 -7.61 11.90 20.50
N ALA A 192 -8.17 12.32 19.36
CA ALA A 192 -9.43 13.05 19.31
C ALA A 192 -10.61 12.20 19.81
N VAL A 193 -10.66 10.92 19.43
CA VAL A 193 -11.68 9.98 19.91
C VAL A 193 -11.56 9.77 21.42
N PHE A 194 -10.35 9.54 21.95
CA PHE A 194 -10.16 9.38 23.40
C PHE A 194 -10.58 10.61 24.20
N HIS A 195 -10.31 11.81 23.67
CA HIS A 195 -10.76 13.05 24.30
C HIS A 195 -12.29 13.17 24.28
N HIS A 196 -12.95 12.81 23.17
CA HIS A 196 -14.40 12.92 23.04
C HIS A 196 -15.17 11.87 23.87
N VAL A 197 -14.59 10.68 24.05
CA VAL A 197 -15.17 9.59 24.85
C VAL A 197 -14.84 9.71 26.35
N GLY A 198 -14.03 10.69 26.75
CA GLY A 198 -13.74 11.00 28.16
C GLY A 198 -12.66 10.12 28.82
N GLY A 199 -11.78 9.50 28.03
CA GLY A 199 -10.71 8.60 28.51
C GLY A 199 -10.78 7.19 27.93
N ALA A 200 -9.80 6.34 28.28
CA ALA A 200 -9.74 4.95 27.81
C ALA A 200 -11.02 4.18 28.21
N PRO A 201 -11.64 3.40 27.31
CA PRO A 201 -12.90 2.74 27.59
C PRO A 201 -12.72 1.74 28.73
N SER A 202 -13.27 2.05 29.89
CA SER A 202 -13.32 1.20 31.09
C SER A 202 -14.26 -0.01 30.94
N ARG A 203 -14.57 -0.44 29.71
CA ARG A 203 -15.54 -1.52 29.40
C ARG A 203 -15.02 -2.53 28.38
N LEU A 204 -13.75 -2.93 28.50
CA LEU A 204 -13.22 -4.10 27.77
C LEU A 204 -13.39 -5.44 28.53
N GLY A 205 -14.29 -5.49 29.52
CA GLY A 205 -14.62 -6.73 30.20
C GLY A 205 -15.94 -6.63 30.96
N SER A 206 -17.01 -7.13 30.35
CA SER A 206 -18.24 -7.67 30.96
C SER A 206 -19.46 -7.25 30.14
N GLY A 207 -20.01 -8.21 29.40
CA GLY A 207 -21.26 -8.11 28.67
C GLY A 207 -21.44 -9.38 27.87
N ARG A 208 -22.10 -10.36 28.53
CA ARG A 208 -22.52 -11.65 27.98
C ARG A 208 -23.19 -11.54 26.62
#